data_AF-A0AAW7QJ76-F1
#
_entry.id   AF-A0AAW7QJ76-F1
#
_cell.length_a   1.000
_cell.length_b   1.000
_cell.length_c   1.000
_cell.angle_alpha   90.00
_cell.angle_beta   90.00
_cell.angle_gamma   90.00
#
_symmetry.space_group_name_H-M   'P 1'
#
loop_
_entity.id
_entity.type
_entity.pdbx_description
1 polymer ?
#
loop_
_entity_poly.entity_id
_entity_poly.type
_entity_poly.pdbx_seq_one_letter_code
_entity_poly.pdbx_strand_id
1 'polypeptide(L)'
;MSGRSDVWWDWNASDAAIGALRRVADAVDAAQRQRSRAATELLADWRGPRQEEWALRQAALQITAVQLRDRCLQAAQAIAQASARARDEQDRINRERATLQQIASYGGQ
;
A
#
# COMPACT_ATOMS: atom_id res chain seq x y z
N MET A 1 39.31 -1.03 -8.88
CA MET A 1 38.44 -0.61 -7.75
C MET A 1 37.04 -1.10 -8.03
N SER A 2 36.61 -2.20 -7.42
CA SER A 2 35.21 -2.64 -7.50
C SER A 2 34.43 -1.89 -6.41
N GLY A 3 33.82 -0.76 -6.77
CA GLY A 3 32.89 -0.07 -5.88
C GLY A 3 31.65 -0.92 -5.60
N ARG A 4 31.01 -0.68 -4.46
CA ARG A 4 29.73 -1.32 -4.10
C ARG A 4 28.67 -1.05 -5.19
N SER A 5 27.95 -2.09 -5.60
CA SER A 5 26.86 -2.00 -6.58
C SER A 5 25.67 -1.23 -6.00
N ASP A 6 24.89 -0.60 -6.88
CA ASP A 6 23.64 0.06 -6.50
C ASP A 6 22.61 -0.94 -5.93
N VAL A 7 21.66 -0.43 -5.15
CA VAL A 7 20.58 -1.23 -4.58
C VAL A 7 19.67 -1.72 -5.70
N TRP A 8 19.48 -3.04 -5.78
CA TRP A 8 18.56 -3.65 -6.73
C TRP A 8 17.11 -3.48 -6.23
N TRP A 9 16.50 -2.36 -6.61
CA TRP A 9 15.13 -2.00 -6.27
C TRP A 9 14.45 -1.30 -7.45
N ASP A 10 13.27 -1.78 -7.85
CA ASP A 10 12.47 -1.13 -8.89
C ASP A 10 11.54 -0.08 -8.26
N TRP A 11 11.98 1.17 -8.31
CA TRP A 11 11.26 2.32 -7.77
C TRP A 11 9.90 2.51 -8.45
N ASN A 12 9.85 2.37 -9.77
CA ASN A 12 8.64 2.59 -10.55
C ASN A 12 7.60 1.50 -10.29
N ALA A 13 8.03 0.24 -10.25
CA ALA A 13 7.15 -0.86 -9.91
C ALA A 13 6.59 -0.73 -8.48
N SER A 14 7.42 -0.27 -7.54
CA SER A 14 7.00 -0.03 -6.15
C SER A 14 5.96 1.07 -6.04
N ASP A 15 6.18 2.21 -6.68
CA ASP A 15 5.21 3.32 -6.70
C ASP A 15 3.91 2.93 -7.40
N ALA A 16 4.01 2.19 -8.51
CA ALA A 16 2.85 1.66 -9.22
C ALA A 16 2.03 0.69 -8.35
N ALA A 17 2.70 -0.21 -7.61
CA ALA A 17 2.05 -1.15 -6.70
C ALA A 17 1.35 -0.45 -5.53
N ILE A 18 2.02 0.52 -4.90
CA ILE A 18 1.43 1.37 -3.84
C ILE A 18 0.17 2.07 -4.36
N GLY A 19 0.27 2.70 -5.53
CA GLY A 19 -0.86 3.39 -6.15
C GLY A 19 -2.02 2.46 -6.47
N ALA A 20 -1.75 1.26 -7.00
CA ALA A 20 -2.77 0.26 -7.30
C ALA A 20 -3.49 -0.22 -6.04
N LEU A 21 -2.76 -0.53 -4.97
CA LEU A 21 -3.33 -0.97 -3.70
C LEU A 21 -4.23 0.11 -3.07
N ARG A 22 -3.82 1.38 -3.12
CA ARG A 22 -4.64 2.50 -2.64
C ARG A 22 -5.93 2.65 -3.45
N ARG A 23 -5.85 2.59 -4.79
CA ARG A 23 -7.04 2.63 -5.66
C ARG A 23 -8.01 1.49 -5.37
N VAL A 24 -7.51 0.27 -5.12
CA VAL A 24 -8.35 -0.87 -4.73
C VAL A 24 -9.01 -0.62 -3.39
N ALA A 25 -8.27 -0.12 -2.40
CA ALA A 25 -8.82 0.21 -1.08
C ALA A 25 -9.95 1.25 -1.19
N ASP A 26 -9.77 2.29 -2.00
CA ASP A 26 -10.78 3.33 -2.24
C ASP A 26 -12.01 2.76 -2.97
N ALA A 27 -11.80 1.89 -3.97
CA ALA A 27 -12.90 1.25 -4.69
C ALA A 27 -13.73 0.32 -3.80
N VAL A 28 -13.09 -0.43 -2.90
CA VAL A 28 -13.77 -1.29 -1.93
C VAL A 28 -14.60 -0.46 -0.96
N ASP A 29 -14.05 0.65 -0.47
CA ASP A 29 -14.76 1.56 0.45
C ASP A 29 -15.97 2.22 -0.25
N ALA A 30 -15.80 2.70 -1.49
CA ALA A 30 -16.88 3.26 -2.28
C ALA A 30 -18.01 2.23 -2.51
N ALA A 31 -17.67 1.01 -2.92
CA ALA A 31 -18.64 -0.06 -3.14
C ALA A 31 -19.36 -0.48 -1.84
N GLN A 32 -18.65 -0.50 -0.71
CA GLN A 32 -19.24 -0.78 0.60
C GLN A 32 -20.24 0.30 1.00
N ARG A 33 -19.91 1.59 0.83
CA ARG A 33 -20.83 2.70 1.12
C ARG A 33 -22.08 2.65 0.24
N GLN A 34 -21.91 2.39 -1.06
CA GLN A 34 -23.04 2.26 -1.98
C GLN A 34 -23.94 1.09 -1.58
N ARG A 35 -23.36 -0.07 -1.29
CA ARG A 35 -24.11 -1.24 -0.83
C ARG A 35 -24.84 -0.97 0.48
N SER A 36 -24.19 -0.30 1.42
CA SER A 36 -24.81 0.02 2.72
C SER A 36 -26.00 0.97 2.56
N ARG A 37 -25.92 1.97 1.67
CA ARG A 37 -27.05 2.86 1.38
C ARG A 37 -28.23 2.10 0.76
N ALA A 38 -27.95 1.32 -0.29
CA ALA A 38 -28.98 0.53 -0.97
C ALA A 38 -29.64 -0.48 -0.01
N ALA A 39 -28.86 -1.09 0.87
CA ALA A 39 -29.35 -1.97 1.92
C ALA A 39 -30.28 -1.23 2.90
N THR A 40 -29.86 -0.07 3.41
CA THR A 40 -30.70 0.73 4.31
C THR A 40 -32.02 1.12 3.65
N GLU A 41 -31.99 1.53 2.37
CA GLU A 41 -33.19 1.87 1.60
C GLU A 41 -34.11 0.65 1.41
N LEU A 42 -33.58 -0.51 1.01
CA LEU A 42 -34.34 -1.75 0.82
C LEU A 42 -34.94 -2.28 2.13
N LEU A 43 -34.24 -2.12 3.24
CA LEU A 43 -34.65 -2.64 4.54
C LEU A 43 -35.60 -1.70 5.30
N ALA A 44 -35.70 -0.43 4.92
CA ALA A 44 -36.47 0.58 5.66
C ALA A 44 -37.93 0.17 5.88
N ASP A 45 -38.54 -0.44 4.86
CA ASP A 45 -39.96 -0.84 4.88
C ASP A 45 -40.15 -2.36 5.03
N TRP A 46 -39.06 -3.13 5.10
CA TRP A 46 -39.15 -4.58 5.14
C TRP A 46 -39.40 -5.08 6.57
N ARG A 47 -40.61 -5.62 6.79
CA ARG A 47 -40.96 -6.39 7.98
C ARG A 47 -41.23 -7.84 7.56
N GLY A 48 -40.26 -8.72 7.82
CA GLY A 48 -40.36 -10.12 7.40
C GLY A 48 -39.48 -11.06 8.21
N PRO A 49 -39.77 -12.36 8.18
CA PRO A 49 -39.13 -13.37 9.03
C PRO A 49 -37.64 -13.59 8.77
N ARG A 50 -37.07 -13.02 7.70
CA ARG A 50 -35.63 -13.12 7.34
C ARG A 50 -34.83 -11.83 7.56
N GLN A 51 -35.41 -10.83 8.24
CA GLN A 51 -34.75 -9.54 8.47
C GLN A 51 -33.42 -9.69 9.21
N GLU A 52 -33.40 -10.53 10.25
CA GLU A 52 -32.21 -10.80 11.05
C GLU A 52 -31.11 -11.52 10.24
N GLU A 53 -31.49 -12.54 9.46
CA GLU A 53 -30.56 -13.25 8.56
C GLU A 53 -29.89 -12.28 7.58
N TRP A 54 -30.66 -11.35 7.03
CA TRP A 54 -30.15 -10.36 6.09
C TRP A 54 -29.22 -9.35 6.76
N ALA A 55 -29.59 -8.86 7.95
CA ALA A 55 -28.76 -7.96 8.74
C ALA A 55 -27.40 -8.60 9.08
N LEU A 56 -27.39 -9.88 9.47
CA LEU A 56 -26.15 -10.64 9.73
C LEU A 56 -25.28 -10.77 8.47
N ARG A 57 -25.87 -11.08 7.31
CA ARG A 57 -25.14 -11.14 6.03
C ARG A 57 -24.56 -9.79 5.64
N GLN A 58 -25.31 -8.71 5.83
CA GLN A 58 -24.83 -7.35 5.56
C GLN A 58 -23.64 -6.99 6.46
N ALA A 59 -23.74 -7.29 7.77
CA ALA A 59 -22.66 -7.07 8.72
C ALA A 59 -21.40 -7.88 8.36
N ALA A 60 -21.55 -9.15 7.98
CA ALA A 60 -20.43 -9.98 7.54
C ALA A 60 -19.74 -9.39 6.29
N LEU A 61 -20.51 -8.96 5.29
CA LEU A 61 -19.96 -8.30 4.09
C LEU A 61 -19.26 -6.98 4.40
N GLN A 62 -19.74 -6.23 5.39
CA GLN A 62 -19.08 -5.00 5.84
C GLN A 62 -17.74 -5.31 6.50
N ILE A 63 -17.68 -6.30 7.38
CA ILE A 63 -16.44 -6.75 8.02
C ILE A 63 -15.41 -7.19 6.97
N THR A 64 -15.81 -8.01 6.01
CA THR A 64 -14.92 -8.48 4.94
C THR A 64 -14.40 -7.32 4.08
N ALA A 65 -15.24 -6.34 3.76
CA ALA A 65 -14.83 -5.16 2.98
C ALA A 65 -13.78 -4.32 3.74
N VAL A 66 -13.99 -4.07 5.03
CA VAL A 66 -13.03 -3.36 5.88
C VAL A 66 -11.71 -4.11 5.95
N GLN A 67 -11.75 -5.43 6.19
CA GLN A 67 -10.54 -6.26 6.24
C GLN A 67 -9.75 -6.24 4.91
N LEU A 68 -10.44 -6.27 3.77
CA LEU A 68 -9.79 -6.20 2.46
C LEU A 68 -9.14 -4.83 2.25
N ARG A 69 -9.86 -3.75 2.53
CA ARG A 69 -9.33 -2.37 2.48
C ARG A 69 -8.07 -2.24 3.34
N ASP A 70 -8.14 -2.69 4.59
CA ASP A 70 -7.03 -2.57 5.54
C ASP A 70 -5.82 -3.37 5.08
N ARG A 71 -6.01 -4.59 4.55
CA ARG A 71 -4.91 -5.39 3.97
C ARG A 71 -4.24 -4.68 2.79
N CYS A 72 -5.01 -4.05 1.90
CA CYS A 72 -4.44 -3.27 0.80
C CYS A 72 -3.59 -2.10 1.32
N LEU A 73 -4.09 -1.36 2.31
CA LEU A 73 -3.36 -0.23 2.91
C LEU A 73 -2.11 -0.69 3.66
N GLN A 74 -2.19 -1.79 4.40
CA GLN A 74 -1.04 -2.40 5.09
C GLN A 74 0.03 -2.85 4.11
N ALA A 75 -0.36 -3.51 3.01
CA ALA A 75 0.58 -3.91 1.95
C ALA A 75 1.24 -2.70 1.29
N ALA A 76 0.47 -1.64 1.00
CA ALA A 76 1.02 -0.40 0.44
C ALA A 76 2.04 0.25 1.39
N GLN A 77 1.74 0.26 2.69
CA GLN A 77 2.65 0.78 3.71
C GLN A 77 3.92 -0.06 3.83
N ALA A 78 3.82 -1.39 3.75
CA ALA A 78 4.97 -2.28 3.79
C ALA A 78 5.91 -2.05 2.60
N ILE A 79 5.37 -1.88 1.38
CA ILE A 79 6.16 -1.54 0.19
C ILE A 79 6.83 -0.17 0.38
N ALA A 80 6.10 0.83 0.87
CA ALA A 80 6.66 2.17 1.10
C ALA A 80 7.81 2.15 2.11
N GLN A 81 7.71 1.37 3.19
CA GLN A 81 8.79 1.19 4.16
C GLN A 81 10.00 0.49 3.56
N ALA A 82 9.79 -0.54 2.74
CA ALA A 82 10.87 -1.22 2.04
C ALA A 82 11.59 -0.29 1.05
N SER A 83 10.83 0.51 0.27
CA SER A 83 11.38 1.55 -0.61
C SER A 83 12.20 2.57 0.17
N ALA A 84 11.74 3.03 1.34
CA ALA A 84 12.48 3.99 2.16
C ALA A 84 13.84 3.43 2.60
N ARG A 85 13.87 2.19 3.11
CA ARG A 85 15.11 1.52 3.51
C ARG A 85 16.07 1.31 2.34
N ALA A 86 15.54 0.94 1.17
CA ALA A 86 16.33 0.82 -0.05
C ALA A 86 16.98 2.16 -0.43
N ARG A 87 16.25 3.27 -0.24
CA ARG A 87 16.73 4.62 -0.56
C ARG A 87 17.81 5.08 0.40
N ASP A 88 17.62 4.85 1.70
CA ASP A 88 18.62 5.13 2.73
C ASP A 88 19.95 4.39 2.45
N GLU A 89 19.86 3.14 2.01
CA GLU A 89 21.02 2.34 1.64
C GLU A 89 21.69 2.85 0.35
N GLN A 90 20.92 3.22 -0.67
CA GLN A 90 21.47 3.82 -1.89
C GLN A 90 22.18 5.14 -1.59
N ASP A 91 21.60 5.98 -0.71
CA ASP A 91 22.22 7.25 -0.30
C ASP A 91 23.53 7.00 0.47
N ARG A 92 23.58 5.96 1.30
CA ARG A 92 24.82 5.52 1.96
C ARG A 92 25.88 5.11 0.94
N ILE A 93 25.53 4.29 -0.05
CA ILE A 93 26.43 3.86 -1.13
C ILE A 93 26.94 5.07 -1.92
N ASN A 94 26.07 6.02 -2.25
CA ASN A 94 26.41 7.23 -2.98
C ASN A 94 27.40 8.11 -2.21
N ARG A 95 27.20 8.27 -0.89
CA ARG A 95 28.15 9.01 -0.02
C ARG A 95 29.52 8.33 0.02
N GLU A 96 29.57 7.02 0.20
CA GLU A 96 30.83 6.25 0.17
C GLU A 96 31.56 6.41 -1.16
N ARG A 97 30.82 6.34 -2.27
CA ARG A 97 31.35 6.53 -3.62
C ARG A 97 31.93 7.92 -3.81
N ALA A 98 31.23 8.97 -3.36
CA ALA A 98 31.72 10.34 -3.43
C ALA A 98 33.00 10.56 -2.61
N THR A 99 33.07 10.02 -1.39
CA THR A 99 34.28 10.08 -0.55
C THR A 99 35.48 9.40 -1.22
N LEU A 100 35.27 8.22 -1.80
CA LEU A 100 36.33 7.50 -2.53
C LEU A 100 36.82 8.28 -3.75
N GLN A 101 35.92 8.93 -4.49
CA GLN A 101 36.28 9.78 -5.63
C GLN A 101 37.09 11.00 -5.18
N GLN A 102 36.73 11.63 -4.06
CA GLN A 102 37.51 12.73 -3.49
C GLN A 102 38.92 12.29 -3.08
N ILE A 103 39.05 11.19 -2.34
CA ILE A 103 40.36 10.65 -1.91
C ILE A 103 41.25 10.34 -3.13
N ALA A 104 40.67 9.70 -4.16
CA ALA A 104 41.39 9.40 -5.40
C ALA A 104 41.86 10.67 -6.13
N SER A 105 41.11 11.78 -6.05
CA SER A 105 41.49 13.05 -6.65
C SER A 105 42.64 13.76 -5.91
N TYR A 106 42.79 13.55 -4.59
CA TYR A 106 43.87 14.15 -3.78
C TYR A 106 45.15 13.32 -3.75
N GLY A 107 45.08 11.99 -3.89
CA GLY A 107 46.25 11.09 -3.87
C GLY A 107 46.96 10.90 -5.22
N GLY A 108 46.48 11.57 -6.28
CA GLY A 108 47.05 11.52 -7.64
C GLY A 108 47.92 12.73 -8.01
N GLN A 109 48.19 13.64 -7.07
CA GLN A 109 49.20 14.71 -7.17
C GLN A 109 50.46 14.30 -6.42
#